data_AF-A0A3D4KUL1-F1
#
_entry.id   AF-A0A3D4KUL1-F1
#
_cell.length_a   1.000
_cell.length_b   1.000
_cell.length_c   1.000
_cell.angle_alpha   90.00
_cell.angle_beta   90.00
_cell.angle_gamma   90.00
#
_symmetry.space_group_name_H-M   'P 1'
#
loop_
_entity.id
_entity.type
_entity.pdbx_description
1 polymer ?
#
loop_
_entity_poly.entity_id
_entity_poly.type
_entity_poly.pdbx_seq_one_letter_code
_entity_poly.pdbx_strand_id
1 'polypeptide(L)'
;TQFYPPTGEITYLAITQDGDGHFKFIAAEGVNEEGKILSIGDTNMRTRFACGAREFVNQWSECGPTHHFGAAIGRHIHTIEKVAKIMNVPLQVVTK
;
A
#
# COMPACT_ATOMS: atom_id res chain seq x y z
N THR A 1 -16.82 15.90 -6.53
CA THR A 1 -17.74 14.75 -6.44
C THR A 1 -17.06 13.68 -5.63
N GLN A 2 -17.69 13.24 -4.54
CA GLN A 2 -17.18 12.14 -3.75
C GLN A 2 -17.61 10.82 -4.40
N PHE A 3 -16.74 9.82 -4.43
CA PHE A 3 -17.07 8.49 -4.95
C PHE A 3 -16.41 7.41 -4.08
N TYR A 4 -16.83 6.17 -4.26
CA TYR A 4 -16.17 5.01 -3.67
C TYR A 4 -15.24 4.39 -4.73
N PRO A 5 -13.92 4.25 -4.48
CA PRO A 5 -13.02 3.58 -5.41
C PRO A 5 -13.47 2.14 -5.68
N PRO A 6 -13.13 1.55 -6.85
CA PRO A 6 -13.51 0.17 -7.15
C PRO A 6 -13.12 -0.79 -6.03
N THR A 7 -13.99 -1.75 -5.74
CA THR A 7 -13.76 -2.76 -4.71
C THR A 7 -12.96 -3.94 -5.25
N GLY A 8 -12.50 -4.80 -4.34
CA GLY A 8 -11.75 -6.00 -4.65
C GLY A 8 -10.30 -5.92 -4.18
N GLU A 9 -9.45 -6.74 -4.77
CA GLU A 9 -8.03 -6.80 -4.42
C GLU A 9 -7.37 -5.44 -4.63
N ILE A 10 -6.45 -5.07 -3.74
CA ILE A 10 -5.74 -3.81 -3.82
C ILE A 10 -4.28 -3.99 -3.44
N THR A 11 -3.40 -3.32 -4.17
CA THR A 11 -1.97 -3.24 -3.87
C THR A 11 -1.61 -1.80 -3.51
N TYR A 12 -0.89 -1.64 -2.41
CA TYR A 12 -0.24 -0.39 -2.03
C TYR A 12 1.24 -0.44 -2.38
N LEU A 13 1.76 0.67 -2.87
CA LEU A 13 3.19 0.91 -3.07
C LEU A 13 3.57 2.26 -2.46
N ALA A 14 4.46 2.24 -1.48
CA ALA A 14 5.18 3.41 -1.02
C ALA A 14 6.64 3.35 -1.46
N ILE A 15 7.22 4.52 -1.66
CA ILE A 15 8.63 4.71 -1.97
C ILE A 15 9.19 5.63 -0.89
N THR A 16 10.32 5.25 -0.32
CA THR A 16 11.04 6.01 0.70
C THR A 16 12.54 5.96 0.42
N GLN A 17 13.34 6.55 1.31
CA GLN A 17 14.80 6.43 1.32
C GLN A 17 15.28 5.80 2.63
N ASP A 18 16.37 5.05 2.57
CA ASP A 18 17.08 4.59 3.77
C ASP A 18 18.00 5.68 4.35
N GLY A 19 18.73 5.35 5.42
CA GLY A 19 19.63 6.27 6.10
C GLY A 19 20.81 6.75 5.25
N ASP A 20 21.17 6.00 4.19
CA ASP A 20 22.23 6.34 3.26
C ASP A 20 21.69 7.09 2.01
N GLY A 21 20.38 7.34 1.96
CA GLY A 21 19.70 8.06 0.88
C GLY A 21 19.32 7.19 -0.31
N HIS A 22 19.48 5.86 -0.25
CA HIS A 22 19.07 4.96 -1.31
C HIS A 22 17.57 4.75 -1.29
N PHE A 23 16.96 4.63 -2.47
CA PHE A 23 15.53 4.33 -2.55
C PHE A 23 15.20 2.95 -1.97
N LYS A 24 14.03 2.85 -1.38
CA LYS A 24 13.43 1.61 -0.88
C LYS A 24 11.94 1.58 -1.24
N PHE A 25 11.48 0.44 -1.73
CA PHE A 25 10.07 0.19 -1.97
C PHE A 25 9.45 -0.55 -0.78
N ILE A 26 8.19 -0.24 -0.51
CA ILE A 26 7.38 -0.88 0.51
C ILE A 26 6.04 -1.20 -0.12
N ALA A 27 5.64 -2.48 -0.11
CA ALA A 27 4.40 -2.92 -0.71
C ALA A 27 3.54 -3.75 0.26
N ALA A 28 2.23 -3.66 0.07
CA ALA A 28 1.26 -4.45 0.79
C ALA A 28 0.08 -4.75 -0.12
N GLU A 29 -0.52 -5.91 0.05
CA GLU A 29 -1.80 -6.22 -0.60
C GLU A 29 -2.90 -6.49 0.43
N GLY A 30 -4.12 -6.18 0.04
CA GLY A 30 -5.31 -6.41 0.83
C GLY A 30 -6.55 -6.45 -0.06
N VAL A 31 -7.68 -6.10 0.53
CA VAL A 31 -8.96 -5.99 -0.16
C VAL A 31 -9.57 -4.63 0.17
N ASN A 32 -9.89 -3.83 -0.84
CA ASN A 32 -10.80 -2.70 -0.69
C ASN A 32 -12.23 -3.23 -0.62
N GLU A 33 -12.79 -3.26 0.58
CA GLU A 33 -14.12 -3.81 0.85
C GLU A 33 -15.21 -2.84 0.44
N GLU A 34 -16.43 -3.32 0.29
CA GLU A 34 -17.59 -2.44 0.21
C GLU A 34 -17.81 -1.71 1.54
N GLY A 35 -18.40 -0.52 1.49
CA GLY A 35 -18.76 0.20 2.70
C GLY A 35 -19.37 1.57 2.46
N LYS A 36 -19.78 2.18 3.57
CA LYS A 36 -20.29 3.55 3.57
C LYS A 36 -19.18 4.53 3.22
N ILE A 37 -19.51 5.49 2.36
CA ILE A 37 -18.70 6.68 2.16
C ILE A 37 -18.86 7.58 3.38
N LEU A 38 -17.74 7.99 4.00
CA LEU A 38 -17.76 8.99 5.08
C LEU A 38 -18.03 10.38 4.51
N SER A 39 -19.00 11.13 5.01
CA SER A 39 -19.35 12.48 4.51
C SER A 39 -18.41 13.58 5.02
N ILE A 40 -17.10 13.39 4.84
CA ILE A 40 -16.03 14.28 5.33
C ILE A 40 -15.41 15.16 4.23
N GLY A 41 -15.94 15.11 3.01
CA GLY A 41 -15.46 15.89 1.86
C GLY A 41 -14.49 15.13 0.95
N ASP A 42 -13.71 14.19 1.51
CA ASP A 42 -12.71 13.42 0.76
C ASP A 42 -13.22 12.06 0.28
N THR A 43 -12.76 11.63 -0.90
CA THR A 43 -12.91 10.23 -1.34
C THR A 43 -12.20 9.32 -0.35
N ASN A 44 -12.91 8.30 0.13
CA ASN A 44 -12.43 7.35 1.11
C ASN A 44 -12.72 5.92 0.66
N MET A 45 -11.97 4.97 1.22
CA MET A 45 -12.04 3.55 0.91
C MET A 45 -11.78 2.73 2.19
N ARG A 46 -12.17 1.46 2.20
CA ARG A 46 -12.06 0.59 3.38
C ARG A 46 -11.19 -0.61 3.06
N THR A 47 -9.90 -0.45 3.26
CA THR A 47 -8.95 -1.53 2.99
C THR A 47 -8.78 -2.43 4.20
N ARG A 48 -8.99 -3.74 4.00
CA ARG A 48 -8.67 -4.79 4.96
C ARG A 48 -7.41 -5.53 4.54
N PHE A 49 -6.51 -5.70 5.50
CA PHE A 49 -5.29 -6.50 5.37
C PHE A 49 -5.43 -7.82 6.13
N ALA A 50 -4.80 -8.89 5.64
CA ALA A 50 -4.89 -10.21 6.25
C ALA A 50 -4.32 -10.25 7.68
N CYS A 51 -3.28 -9.47 7.96
CA CYS A 51 -2.71 -9.31 9.30
C CYS A 51 -3.55 -8.44 10.26
N GLY A 52 -4.62 -7.82 9.78
CA GLY A 52 -5.44 -6.88 10.54
C GLY A 52 -4.84 -5.47 10.60
N ALA A 53 -5.69 -4.48 10.90
CA ALA A 53 -5.32 -3.07 10.79
C ALA A 53 -4.19 -2.67 11.76
N ARG A 54 -4.21 -3.18 13.00
CA ARG A 54 -3.17 -2.86 14.00
C ARG A 54 -1.79 -3.33 13.56
N GLU A 55 -1.69 -4.60 13.17
CA GLU A 55 -0.42 -5.19 12.78
C GLU A 55 0.09 -4.57 11.48
N PHE A 56 -0.82 -4.32 10.52
CA PHE A 56 -0.48 -3.60 9.29
C PHE A 56 0.15 -2.25 9.59
N VAL A 57 -0.48 -1.42 10.43
CA VAL A 57 0.05 -0.09 10.76
C VAL A 57 1.41 -0.19 11.43
N ASN A 58 1.60 -1.09 12.39
CA ASN A 58 2.90 -1.28 13.05
C ASN A 58 4.00 -1.65 12.04
N GLN A 59 3.81 -2.74 11.29
CA GLN A 59 4.81 -3.23 10.35
C GLN A 59 5.05 -2.26 9.19
N TRP A 60 4.00 -1.62 8.68
CA TRP A 60 4.12 -0.59 7.64
C TRP A 60 4.93 0.60 8.14
N SER A 61 4.64 1.10 9.34
CA SER A 61 5.39 2.22 9.94
C SER A 61 6.85 1.88 10.23
N GLU A 62 7.15 0.66 10.70
CA GLU A 62 8.53 0.19 10.92
C GLU A 62 9.37 0.18 9.64
N CYS A 63 8.72 0.09 8.47
CA CYS A 63 9.43 0.15 7.19
C CYS A 63 9.93 1.55 6.82
N GLY A 64 9.49 2.60 7.52
CA GLY A 64 9.80 4.01 7.24
C GLY A 64 9.18 4.60 5.96
N PRO A 65 7.92 4.30 5.59
CA PRO A 65 7.27 4.89 4.42
C PRO A 65 6.95 6.37 4.64
N THR A 66 6.69 7.09 3.54
CA THR A 66 6.01 8.39 3.64
C THR A 66 4.52 8.21 3.94
N HIS A 67 3.82 9.31 4.27
CA HIS A 67 2.36 9.29 4.41
C HIS A 67 1.62 9.14 3.07
N HIS A 68 2.31 9.34 1.94
CA HIS A 68 1.78 9.13 0.60
C HIS A 68 2.14 7.72 0.09
N PHE A 69 1.20 7.11 -0.62
CA PHE A 69 1.39 5.85 -1.31
C PHE A 69 0.49 5.80 -2.56
N GLY A 70 0.89 5.00 -3.54
CA GLY A 70 0.04 4.64 -4.66
C GLY A 70 -0.86 3.46 -4.27
N ALA A 71 -2.14 3.52 -4.64
CA ALA A 71 -3.09 2.43 -4.48
C ALA A 71 -3.61 1.99 -5.84
N ALA A 72 -3.52 0.69 -6.14
CA ALA A 72 -3.94 0.12 -7.41
C ALA A 72 -4.82 -1.11 -7.20
N ILE A 73 -5.92 -1.20 -7.95
CA ILE A 73 -6.78 -2.39 -7.96
C ILE A 73 -6.04 -3.58 -8.56
N GLY A 74 -6.12 -4.73 -7.90
CA GLY A 74 -5.46 -5.98 -8.25
C GLY A 74 -4.25 -6.30 -7.39
N ARG A 75 -3.64 -7.46 -7.69
CA ARG A 75 -2.45 -8.01 -7.02
C ARG A 75 -1.21 -7.74 -7.87
N HIS A 76 -0.39 -6.78 -7.46
CA HIS A 76 0.73 -6.28 -8.26
C HIS A 76 2.08 -6.49 -7.60
N ILE A 77 2.17 -7.07 -6.40
CA ILE A 77 3.45 -7.27 -5.72
C ILE A 77 4.45 -8.02 -6.60
N HIS A 78 4.02 -9.04 -7.33
CA HIS A 78 4.92 -9.80 -8.20
C HIS A 78 5.52 -8.96 -9.35
N THR A 79 4.75 -8.00 -9.87
CA THR A 79 5.24 -7.04 -10.86
C THR A 79 6.21 -6.05 -10.22
N ILE A 80 5.87 -5.54 -9.02
CA ILE A 80 6.72 -4.63 -8.25
C ILE A 80 8.05 -5.30 -7.88
N GLU A 81 8.05 -6.57 -7.49
CA GLU A 81 9.24 -7.39 -7.23
C GLU A 81 10.19 -7.42 -8.45
N LYS A 82 9.64 -7.59 -9.66
CA LYS A 82 10.43 -7.56 -10.91
C LYS A 82 11.01 -6.17 -11.18
N VAL A 83 10.23 -5.11 -10.99
CA VAL A 83 10.69 -3.73 -11.18
C VAL A 83 11.79 -3.38 -10.18
N ALA A 84 11.59 -3.71 -8.89
CA ALA A 84 12.57 -3.51 -7.84
C ALA A 84 13.90 -4.22 -8.17
N LYS A 85 13.83 -5.46 -8.67
CA LYS A 85 15.00 -6.21 -9.14
C LYS A 85 15.72 -5.54 -10.31
N ILE A 86 14.99 -5.05 -11.32
CA ILE A 86 15.57 -4.36 -12.48
C ILE A 86 16.25 -3.05 -12.06
N MET A 87 15.64 -2.32 -11.12
CA MET A 87 16.16 -1.04 -10.63
C MET A 87 17.23 -1.17 -9.55
N ASN A 88 17.50 -2.39 -9.07
CA ASN A 88 18.35 -2.66 -7.91
C ASN A 88 17.91 -1.87 -6.66
N VAL A 89 16.59 -1.84 -6.42
CA VAL A 89 15.97 -1.17 -5.26
C VAL A 89 15.45 -2.25 -4.30
N PRO A 90 15.76 -2.19 -3.00
CA PRO A 90 15.17 -3.08 -2.01
C PRO A 90 13.65 -2.96 -1.96
N LEU A 91 12.94 -4.08 -1.88
CA LEU A 91 11.49 -4.13 -1.69
C LEU A 91 11.17 -4.86 -0.38
N GLN A 92 10.45 -4.18 0.51
CA GLN A 92 9.85 -4.79 1.68
C GLN A 92 8.37 -5.07 1.43
N VAL A 93 7.97 -6.33 1.52
CA VAL A 93 6.55 -6.73 1.51
C VAL A 93 6.07 -6.85 2.94
N VAL A 94 5.03 -6.09 3.30
CA VAL A 94 4.45 -6.08 4.66
C VAL A 94 3.42 -7.19 4.82
N THR A 95 2.51 -7.33 3.84
CA THR A 95 1.45 -8.33 3.88
C THR A 95 0.97 -8.64 2.46
N LYS A 96 0.44 -9.85 2.26
CA LYS A 96 -0.20 -10.32 1.04
C LYS A 96 -1.62 -10.74 1.38
#